data_AF-A0A8I6Y6R8-F1
#
_entry.id   AF-A0A8I6Y6R8-F1
#
_cell.length_a   1.000
_cell.length_b   1.000
_cell.length_c   1.000
_cell.angle_alpha   90.00
_cell.angle_beta   90.00
_cell.angle_gamma   90.00
#
_symmetry.space_group_name_H-M   'P 1'
#
loop_
_entity.id
_entity.type
_entity.pdbx_description
1 polymer ?
#
loop_
_entity_poly.entity_id
_entity_poly.type
_entity_poly.pdbx_seq_one_letter_code
_entity_poly.pdbx_strand_id
1 'polypeptide(L)'
;MRMYELRKKWYRAYTKGRYFLGMQSNQSSESLNSRLHKNLDRRMSLVDLLEHSDHCLSRIRKNEAELDATASDTVPFTELAAEPLEKSDALIYTPVMFKKVKQQIEQLSKWEVAEVTKNDDVVLYTVARKESRHVTYDVRFDMAGPLLQSVNCHCLKMYSEEIPCAHTFSVLKFIN
;
A
#
# COMPACT_ATOMS: atom_id res chain seq x y z
N MET A 1 7.61 5.86 30.00
CA MET A 1 6.90 6.67 28.98
C MET A 1 7.80 7.11 27.82
N ARG A 2 9.00 7.66 28.07
CA ARG A 2 9.96 8.16 27.06
C ARG A 2 10.32 7.17 25.93
N MET A 3 10.43 5.87 26.24
CA MET A 3 10.72 4.81 25.25
C MET A 3 9.56 4.55 24.26
N TYR A 4 8.31 4.67 24.73
CA TYR A 4 7.13 4.41 23.89
C TYR A 4 6.89 5.55 22.88
N GLU A 5 7.19 6.79 23.26
CA GLU A 5 7.10 7.96 22.37
C GLU A 5 8.13 7.91 21.23
N LEU A 6 9.32 7.35 21.50
CA LEU A 6 10.38 7.18 20.51
C LEU A 6 10.14 6.04 19.52
N ARG A 7 9.08 5.23 19.72
CA ARG A 7 8.78 4.09 18.84
C ARG A 7 8.67 4.48 17.38
N LYS A 8 8.15 5.66 17.04
CA LYS A 8 8.03 6.12 15.64
C LYS A 8 9.39 6.23 14.94
N LYS A 9 10.47 6.51 15.67
CA LYS A 9 11.83 6.64 15.12
C LYS A 9 12.45 5.29 14.77
N TRP A 10 12.26 4.28 15.63
CA TRP A 10 12.85 2.95 15.41
C TRP A 10 11.92 2.00 14.68
N TYR A 11 10.60 2.18 14.81
CA TYR A 11 9.60 1.43 14.07
C TYR A 11 9.86 1.53 12.57
N ARG A 12 10.08 2.74 12.03
CA ARG A 12 10.42 2.93 10.61
C ARG A 12 11.71 2.23 10.20
N ALA A 13 12.72 2.19 11.07
CA ALA A 13 13.96 1.47 10.79
C ALA A 13 13.77 -0.05 10.86
N TYR A 14 12.94 -0.52 11.79
CA TYR A 14 12.61 -1.94 12.01
C TYR A 14 11.69 -2.49 10.91
N THR A 15 10.80 -1.67 10.36
CA THR A 15 9.86 -2.06 9.31
C THR A 15 10.40 -1.87 7.89
N LYS A 16 11.52 -1.14 7.72
CA LYS A 16 12.13 -0.94 6.41
C LYS A 16 12.62 -2.28 5.83
N GLY A 17 12.09 -2.66 4.66
CA GLY A 17 12.45 -3.90 3.98
C GLY A 17 11.79 -5.17 4.53
N ARG A 18 10.84 -5.05 5.46
CA ARG A 18 10.03 -6.17 5.92
C ARG A 18 8.66 -6.14 5.25
N TYR A 19 8.28 -7.27 4.67
CA TYR A 19 6.99 -7.47 4.03
C TYR A 19 5.94 -7.72 5.11
N PHE A 20 5.00 -6.81 5.26
CA PHE A 20 3.92 -6.97 6.22
C PHE A 20 2.54 -7.13 5.57
N LEU A 21 2.43 -7.28 4.24
CA LEU A 21 1.13 -7.46 3.58
C LEU A 21 0.09 -6.38 4.00
N GLY A 22 0.52 -5.12 4.06
CA GLY A 22 -0.32 -4.02 4.58
C GLY A 22 -0.59 -4.03 6.10
N MET A 23 -0.09 -5.01 6.86
CA MET A 23 -0.26 -5.10 8.31
C MET A 23 0.71 -4.16 9.04
N GLN A 24 0.20 -3.23 9.84
CA GLN A 24 1.02 -2.66 10.92
C GLN A 24 1.13 -3.71 12.01
N SER A 25 2.32 -3.87 12.62
CA SER A 25 2.75 -5.02 13.43
C SER A 25 1.81 -5.48 14.57
N ASN A 26 0.78 -4.70 14.90
CA ASN A 26 -0.21 -4.95 15.95
C ASN A 26 -1.64 -4.50 15.60
N GLN A 27 -1.90 -3.83 14.47
CA GLN A 27 -3.24 -3.27 14.19
C GLN A 27 -4.33 -4.34 14.05
N SER A 28 -3.99 -5.48 13.43
CA SER A 28 -4.90 -6.61 13.26
C SER A 28 -5.27 -7.23 14.61
N SER A 29 -4.29 -7.50 15.46
CA SER A 29 -4.52 -8.00 16.82
C SER A 29 -5.24 -6.99 17.70
N GLU A 30 -4.96 -5.69 17.59
CA GLU A 30 -5.63 -4.65 18.38
C GLU A 30 -7.10 -4.49 17.97
N SER A 31 -7.39 -4.52 16.68
CA SER A 31 -8.76 -4.49 16.14
C SER A 31 -9.55 -5.73 16.54
N LEU A 32 -8.95 -6.92 16.39
CA LEU A 32 -9.57 -8.18 16.80
C LEU A 32 -9.80 -8.23 18.31
N ASN A 33 -8.81 -7.87 19.11
CA ASN A 33 -8.94 -7.81 20.56
C ASN A 33 -10.02 -6.80 20.97
N SER A 34 -10.07 -5.61 20.37
CA SER A 34 -11.13 -4.63 20.61
C SER A 34 -12.53 -5.21 20.35
N ARG A 35 -12.70 -5.94 19.24
CA ARG A 35 -13.97 -6.57 18.88
C ARG A 35 -14.34 -7.72 19.81
N LEU A 36 -13.35 -8.54 20.20
CA LEU A 36 -13.54 -9.68 21.10
C LEU A 36 -13.82 -9.23 22.53
N HIS A 37 -13.10 -8.22 23.03
CA HIS A 37 -13.29 -7.68 24.38
C HIS A 37 -14.60 -6.92 24.56
N LYS A 38 -15.24 -6.53 23.46
CA LYS A 38 -16.58 -5.92 23.51
C LYS A 38 -17.57 -6.98 23.97
N ASN A 39 -18.19 -6.76 25.11
CA ASN A 39 -19.19 -7.63 25.77
C ASN A 39 -18.64 -8.90 26.42
N LEU A 40 -17.34 -8.95 26.75
CA LEU A 40 -16.85 -10.00 27.66
C LEU A 40 -17.26 -9.70 29.11
N ASP A 41 -17.76 -10.72 29.79
CA ASP A 41 -18.00 -10.70 31.24
C ASP A 41 -17.13 -11.77 31.92
N ARG A 42 -16.59 -11.45 33.09
CA ARG A 42 -15.80 -12.37 33.90
C ARG A 42 -16.60 -13.60 34.37
N ARG A 43 -17.94 -13.52 34.34
CA ARG A 43 -18.86 -14.60 34.72
C ARG A 43 -19.20 -15.55 33.56
N MET A 44 -18.73 -15.28 32.34
CA MET A 44 -18.96 -16.17 31.19
C MET A 44 -18.32 -17.53 31.42
N SER A 45 -19.05 -18.60 31.09
CA SER A 45 -18.49 -19.94 31.03
C SER A 45 -17.60 -20.10 29.79
N LEU A 46 -16.86 -21.21 29.71
CA LEU A 46 -16.07 -21.54 28.52
C LEU A 46 -16.96 -21.72 27.28
N VAL A 47 -18.18 -22.22 27.44
CA VAL A 47 -19.12 -22.41 26.32
C VAL A 47 -19.60 -21.05 25.82
N ASP A 48 -19.98 -20.15 26.72
CA ASP A 48 -20.42 -18.78 26.38
C ASP A 48 -19.30 -18.01 25.65
N LEU A 49 -18.04 -18.22 26.05
CA LEU A 49 -16.88 -17.59 25.41
C LEU A 49 -16.67 -18.07 23.97
N LEU A 50 -16.84 -19.37 23.72
CA LEU A 50 -16.72 -19.94 22.38
C LEU A 50 -17.83 -19.42 21.46
N GLU A 51 -19.07 -19.39 21.95
CA GLU A 51 -20.22 -18.87 21.20
C GLU A 51 -20.06 -17.38 20.89
N HIS A 52 -19.62 -16.58 21.86
CA HIS A 52 -19.32 -15.15 21.64
C HIS A 52 -18.22 -14.94 20.60
N SER A 53 -17.18 -15.77 20.64
CA SER A 53 -16.07 -15.71 19.68
C SER A 53 -16.54 -16.04 18.26
N ASP A 54 -17.34 -17.10 18.10
CA ASP A 54 -17.89 -17.49 16.80
C ASP A 54 -18.85 -16.43 16.24
N HIS A 55 -19.70 -15.86 17.08
CA HIS A 55 -20.56 -14.75 16.70
C HIS A 55 -19.75 -13.50 16.28
N CYS A 56 -18.68 -13.16 17.02
CA CYS A 56 -17.79 -12.07 16.65
C CYS A 56 -17.11 -12.30 15.30
N LEU A 57 -16.63 -13.51 15.03
CA LEU A 57 -16.01 -13.90 13.77
C LEU A 57 -17.02 -13.86 12.61
N SER A 58 -18.22 -14.38 12.82
CA SER A 58 -19.31 -14.35 11.84
C SER A 58 -19.66 -12.91 11.43
N ARG A 59 -19.72 -12.00 12.40
CA ARG A 59 -19.94 -10.57 12.13
C ARG A 59 -18.77 -9.93 11.37
N ILE A 60 -17.52 -10.29 11.70
CA ILE A 60 -16.34 -9.79 10.95
C ILE A 60 -16.44 -10.23 9.49
N ARG A 61 -16.65 -11.52 9.24
CA ARG A 61 -16.78 -12.08 7.88
C ARG A 61 -17.93 -11.47 7.10
N LYS A 62 -19.08 -11.28 7.74
CA LYS A 62 -20.24 -10.63 7.10
C LYS A 62 -19.92 -9.20 6.68
N ASN A 63 -19.32 -8.42 7.58
CA ASN A 63 -18.93 -7.04 7.28
C ASN A 63 -17.87 -6.97 6.16
N GLU A 64 -16.91 -7.91 6.15
CA GLU A 64 -15.91 -8.02 5.08
C GLU A 64 -16.56 -8.33 3.74
N ALA A 65 -17.46 -9.32 3.69
CA ALA A 65 -18.21 -9.66 2.47
C ALA A 65 -19.07 -8.49 1.95
N GLU A 66 -19.69 -7.71 2.84
CA GLU A 66 -20.45 -6.50 2.46
C GLU A 66 -19.53 -5.42 1.88
N LEU A 67 -18.33 -5.23 2.45
CA LEU A 67 -17.34 -4.29 1.94
C LEU A 67 -16.77 -4.73 0.59
N ASP A 68 -16.49 -6.03 0.41
CA ASP A 68 -15.98 -6.59 -0.84
C ASP A 68 -17.01 -6.52 -1.96
N ALA A 69 -18.28 -6.82 -1.67
CA ALA A 69 -19.38 -6.62 -2.62
C ALA A 69 -19.49 -5.15 -3.03
N THR A 70 -19.49 -4.23 -2.04
CA THR A 70 -19.55 -2.80 -2.32
C THR A 70 -18.35 -2.34 -3.17
N ALA A 71 -17.14 -2.82 -2.87
CA ALA A 71 -15.94 -2.47 -3.62
C ALA A 71 -15.93 -3.05 -5.04
N SER A 72 -16.50 -4.23 -5.24
CA SER A 72 -16.59 -4.89 -6.56
C SER A 72 -17.65 -4.23 -7.46
N ASP A 73 -18.76 -3.80 -6.86
CA ASP A 73 -19.85 -3.12 -7.56
C ASP A 73 -19.58 -1.63 -7.79
N THR A 74 -18.49 -1.09 -7.24
CA THR A 74 -18.09 0.30 -7.41
C THR A 74 -16.77 0.41 -8.15
N VAL A 75 -16.81 0.89 -9.39
CA VAL A 75 -15.60 1.39 -10.03
C VAL A 75 -15.22 2.71 -9.35
N PRO A 76 -13.98 2.86 -8.85
CA PRO A 76 -13.49 4.14 -8.35
C PRO A 76 -13.70 5.22 -9.43
N PHE A 77 -14.47 6.25 -9.10
CA PHE A 77 -14.80 7.29 -10.07
C PHE A 77 -13.54 8.01 -10.55
N THR A 78 -13.32 8.00 -11.86
CA THR A 78 -12.35 8.84 -12.56
C THR A 78 -13.08 9.79 -13.49
N GLU A 79 -12.61 11.04 -13.58
CA GLU A 79 -13.14 11.98 -14.56
C GLU A 79 -12.95 11.45 -15.99
N LEU A 80 -13.85 11.81 -16.91
CA LEU A 80 -13.72 11.42 -18.32
C LEU A 80 -12.41 11.92 -18.94
N ALA A 81 -11.94 13.08 -18.47
CA ALA A 81 -10.68 13.71 -18.86
C ALA A 81 -9.46 13.21 -18.07
N ALA A 82 -9.61 12.22 -17.18
CA ALA A 82 -8.50 11.67 -16.40
C ALA A 82 -7.42 11.04 -17.30
N GLU A 83 -6.17 11.14 -16.85
CA GLU A 83 -5.01 10.59 -17.53
C GLU A 83 -5.12 9.05 -17.66
N PRO A 84 -4.52 8.43 -18.70
CA PRO A 84 -4.61 6.98 -18.92
C PRO A 84 -4.20 6.12 -17.71
N LEU A 85 -3.17 6.55 -16.97
CA LEU A 85 -2.70 5.89 -15.74
C LEU A 85 -3.77 5.89 -14.64
N GLU A 86 -4.52 6.98 -14.49
CA GLU A 86 -5.58 7.07 -13.49
C GLU A 86 -6.73 6.10 -13.84
N LYS A 87 -7.07 6.00 -15.14
CA LYS A 87 -8.10 5.07 -15.62
C LYS A 87 -7.70 3.60 -15.48
N SER A 88 -6.43 3.26 -15.77
CA SER A 88 -5.95 1.88 -15.60
C SER A 88 -5.96 1.46 -14.13
N ASP A 89 -5.49 2.33 -13.25
CA ASP A 89 -5.33 2.01 -11.83
C ASP A 89 -6.68 1.95 -11.10
N ALA A 90 -7.68 2.70 -11.55
CA ALA A 90 -9.04 2.61 -11.02
C ALA A 90 -9.65 1.22 -11.22
N LEU A 91 -9.25 0.48 -12.26
CA LEU A 91 -9.74 -0.88 -12.50
C LEU A 91 -9.02 -1.94 -11.65
N ILE A 92 -7.84 -1.61 -11.11
CA ILE A 92 -7.00 -2.55 -10.35
C ILE A 92 -7.25 -2.40 -8.84
N TYR A 93 -7.46 -1.18 -8.36
CA TYR A 93 -7.52 -0.88 -6.94
C TYR A 93 -8.95 -0.70 -6.43
N THR A 94 -9.21 -1.19 -5.21
CA THR A 94 -10.45 -0.87 -4.50
C THR A 94 -10.61 0.65 -4.33
N PRO A 95 -11.84 1.19 -4.22
CA PRO A 95 -12.06 2.64 -4.08
C PRO A 95 -11.27 3.32 -2.96
N VAL A 96 -11.01 2.60 -1.86
CA VAL A 96 -10.22 3.11 -0.73
C VAL A 96 -8.73 3.20 -1.10
N MET A 97 -8.19 2.18 -1.77
CA MET A 97 -6.80 2.16 -2.21
C MET A 97 -6.55 3.12 -3.37
N PHE A 98 -7.49 3.22 -4.30
CA PHE A 98 -7.42 4.12 -5.44
C PHE A 98 -7.23 5.58 -5.02
N LYS A 99 -7.87 6.04 -3.93
CA LYS A 99 -7.62 7.38 -3.39
C LYS A 99 -6.16 7.65 -3.06
N LYS A 100 -5.43 6.65 -2.53
CA LYS A 100 -4.00 6.77 -2.24
C LYS A 100 -3.17 6.75 -3.52
N VAL A 101 -3.56 5.93 -4.49
CA VAL A 101 -2.90 5.84 -5.80
C VAL A 101 -3.04 7.16 -6.56
N LYS A 102 -4.24 7.74 -6.61
CA LYS A 102 -4.50 9.06 -7.19
C LYS A 102 -3.58 10.14 -6.63
N GLN A 103 -3.38 10.17 -5.31
CA GLN A 103 -2.42 11.09 -4.68
C GLN A 103 -0.97 10.88 -5.14
N GLN A 104 -0.57 9.67 -5.54
CA GLN A 104 0.75 9.41 -6.12
C GLN A 104 0.83 9.89 -7.57
N ILE A 105 -0.24 9.71 -8.35
CA ILE A 105 -0.36 10.21 -9.73
C ILE A 105 -0.30 11.74 -9.75
N GLU A 106 -1.03 12.44 -8.86
CA GLU A 106 -0.99 13.90 -8.76
C GLU A 106 0.42 14.44 -8.44
N GLN A 107 1.20 13.67 -7.69
CA GLN A 107 2.58 14.02 -7.35
C GLN A 107 3.55 13.92 -8.53
N LEU A 108 3.17 13.31 -9.65
CA LEU A 108 4.01 13.20 -10.85
C LEU A 108 4.54 14.53 -11.33
N SER A 109 3.73 15.58 -11.21
CA SER A 109 4.10 16.95 -11.58
C SER A 109 5.42 17.42 -10.94
N LYS A 110 5.78 16.88 -9.76
CA LYS A 110 6.94 17.26 -8.95
C LYS A 110 8.22 16.49 -9.27
N TRP A 111 8.14 15.42 -10.05
CA TRP A 111 9.24 14.50 -10.30
C TRP A 111 9.55 14.42 -11.79
N GLU A 112 10.82 14.19 -12.12
CA GLU A 112 11.28 13.97 -13.49
C GLU A 112 12.36 12.89 -13.52
N VAL A 113 12.42 12.11 -14.60
CA VAL A 113 13.54 11.19 -14.83
C VAL A 113 14.76 12.03 -15.20
N ALA A 114 15.80 11.97 -14.38
CA ALA A 114 17.02 12.76 -14.56
C ALA A 114 18.11 11.96 -15.28
N GLU A 115 18.19 10.66 -15.05
CA GLU A 115 19.22 9.79 -15.62
C GLU A 115 18.66 8.39 -15.87
N VAL A 116 19.16 7.74 -16.92
CA VAL A 116 18.83 6.36 -17.27
C VAL A 116 20.14 5.61 -17.51
N THR A 117 20.41 4.61 -16.68
CA THR A 117 21.57 3.72 -16.84
C THR A 117 21.07 2.34 -17.24
N LYS A 118 21.57 1.82 -18.36
CA LYS A 118 21.24 0.48 -18.86
C LYS A 118 22.40 -0.46 -18.57
N ASN A 119 22.13 -1.50 -17.79
CA ASN A 119 22.98 -2.67 -17.65
C ASN A 119 22.31 -3.84 -18.38
N ASP A 120 23.06 -4.91 -18.68
CA ASP A 120 22.61 -6.00 -19.57
C ASP A 120 21.19 -6.51 -19.25
N ASP A 121 20.90 -6.76 -17.97
CA ASP A 121 19.60 -7.31 -17.53
C ASP A 121 18.74 -6.32 -16.71
N VAL A 122 19.24 -5.12 -16.44
CA VAL A 122 18.58 -4.16 -15.53
C VAL A 122 18.67 -2.74 -16.08
N VAL A 123 17.54 -2.04 -16.10
CA VAL A 123 17.50 -0.60 -16.36
C VAL A 123 17.29 0.15 -15.06
N LEU A 124 18.19 1.07 -14.74
CA LEU A 124 18.12 1.94 -13.58
C LEU A 124 17.70 3.34 -14.02
N TYR A 125 16.60 3.83 -13.44
CA TYR A 125 16.09 5.18 -13.63
C TYR A 125 16.31 6.00 -12.35
N THR A 126 17.04 7.10 -12.46
CA THR A 126 17.19 8.07 -11.38
C THR A 126 16.12 9.13 -11.52
N VAL A 127 15.19 9.18 -10.58
CA VAL A 127 14.08 10.15 -10.56
C VAL A 127 14.44 11.28 -9.60
N ALA A 128 14.49 12.52 -10.10
CA ALA A 128 14.81 13.71 -9.32
C ALA A 128 13.58 14.57 -9.05
N ARG A 129 13.56 15.26 -7.91
CA ARG A 129 12.54 16.27 -7.64
C ARG A 129 12.85 17.55 -8.43
N LYS A 130 11.88 18.06 -9.20
CA LYS A 130 12.08 19.23 -10.07
C LYS A 130 12.56 20.47 -9.31
N GLU A 131 11.94 20.76 -8.17
CA GLU A 131 12.28 21.90 -7.31
C GLU A 131 13.57 21.70 -6.50
N SER A 132 14.11 20.48 -6.46
CA SER A 132 15.23 20.12 -5.57
C SER A 132 15.98 18.92 -6.14
N ARG A 133 16.77 19.16 -7.18
CA ARG A 133 17.44 18.10 -7.96
C ARG A 133 18.42 17.22 -7.17
N HIS A 134 18.84 17.65 -5.98
CA HIS A 134 19.64 16.85 -5.06
C HIS A 134 18.83 15.73 -4.37
N VAL A 135 17.49 15.80 -4.39
CA VAL A 135 16.60 14.75 -3.88
C VAL A 135 16.29 13.79 -5.03
N THR A 136 16.92 12.63 -5.00
CA THR A 136 16.77 11.60 -6.02
C THR A 136 16.31 10.26 -5.43
N TYR A 137 15.62 9.48 -6.26
CA TYR A 137 15.24 8.12 -5.96
C TYR A 137 15.48 7.21 -7.16
N ASP A 138 16.06 6.06 -6.87
CA ASP A 138 16.38 5.06 -7.87
C ASP A 138 15.21 4.07 -8.04
N VAL A 139 14.77 3.91 -9.28
CA VAL A 139 13.78 2.93 -9.72
C VAL A 139 14.48 1.93 -10.62
N ARG A 140 14.52 0.67 -10.18
CA ARG A 140 15.09 -0.46 -10.90
C ARG A 140 14.01 -1.18 -11.68
N PHE A 141 14.31 -1.47 -12.93
CA PHE A 141 13.47 -2.25 -13.82
C PHE A 141 14.26 -3.48 -14.23
N ASP A 142 13.91 -4.63 -13.64
CA ASP A 142 14.59 -5.89 -13.93
C ASP A 142 13.94 -6.53 -15.16
N MET A 143 14.75 -6.72 -16.21
CA MET A 143 14.34 -7.32 -17.48
C MET A 143 14.61 -8.83 -17.50
N ALA A 144 15.27 -9.36 -16.46
CA ALA A 144 15.60 -10.77 -16.33
C ALA A 144 14.37 -11.62 -15.95
N GLY A 145 13.78 -12.29 -16.93
CA GLY A 145 12.84 -13.39 -16.72
C GLY A 145 11.76 -13.48 -17.81
N PRO A 146 11.30 -14.69 -18.17
CA PRO A 146 10.37 -14.88 -19.28
C PRO A 146 8.93 -14.38 -19.02
N LEU A 147 8.59 -13.91 -17.81
CA LEU A 147 7.17 -13.68 -17.43
C LEU A 147 6.86 -12.44 -16.58
N LEU A 148 7.80 -11.78 -15.90
CA LEU A 148 7.49 -10.62 -15.04
C LEU A 148 8.63 -9.59 -15.04
N GLN A 149 8.38 -8.45 -15.70
CA GLN A 149 9.15 -7.23 -15.48
C GLN A 149 8.87 -6.74 -14.05
N SER A 150 9.87 -6.78 -13.15
CA SER A 150 9.70 -6.26 -11.78
C SER A 150 10.22 -4.84 -11.66
N VAL A 151 9.39 -3.95 -11.11
CA VAL A 151 9.73 -2.53 -10.88
C VAL A 151 9.94 -2.29 -9.39
N ASN A 152 11.16 -1.90 -9.02
CA ASN A 152 11.58 -1.77 -7.64
C ASN A 152 12.09 -0.35 -7.35
N CYS A 153 11.37 0.42 -6.54
CA CYS A 153 11.80 1.75 -6.11
C CYS A 153 12.42 1.73 -4.70
N HIS A 154 13.54 2.42 -4.52
CA HIS A 154 14.22 2.56 -3.22
C HIS A 154 13.38 3.23 -2.12
N CYS A 155 12.28 3.90 -2.46
CA CYS A 155 11.35 4.43 -1.46
C CYS A 155 10.54 3.33 -0.74
N LEU A 156 10.51 2.10 -1.30
CA LEU A 156 9.82 0.92 -0.77
C LEU A 156 8.30 1.08 -0.55
N LYS A 157 7.66 2.11 -1.13
CA LYS A 157 6.22 2.34 -0.95
C LYS A 157 5.37 1.16 -1.41
N MET A 158 5.73 0.53 -2.53
CA MET A 158 5.06 -0.69 -3.00
C MET A 158 5.12 -1.81 -1.97
N TYR A 159 6.25 -1.99 -1.30
CA TYR A 159 6.41 -3.01 -0.25
C TYR A 159 5.68 -2.68 1.05
N SER A 160 5.55 -1.39 1.38
CA SER A 160 4.95 -0.96 2.66
C SER A 160 3.45 -0.70 2.58
N GLU A 161 2.96 -0.24 1.43
CA GLU A 161 1.59 0.23 1.23
C GLU A 161 0.89 -0.44 0.05
N GLU A 162 1.56 -1.35 -0.67
CA GLU A 162 1.00 -2.11 -1.81
C GLU A 162 0.47 -1.23 -2.96
N ILE A 163 1.02 -0.01 -3.05
CA ILE A 163 0.73 0.94 -4.12
C ILE A 163 2.04 1.45 -4.75
N PRO A 164 2.08 1.69 -6.08
CA PRO A 164 3.23 2.31 -6.71
C PRO A 164 3.46 3.72 -6.15
N CYS A 165 4.73 4.12 -6.04
CA CYS A 165 5.06 5.50 -5.68
C CYS A 165 5.03 6.42 -6.90
N ALA A 166 4.99 7.73 -6.64
CA ALA A 166 5.16 8.74 -7.66
C ALA A 166 6.42 8.52 -8.53
N HIS A 167 7.53 8.01 -7.98
CA HIS A 167 8.75 7.72 -8.75
C HIS A 167 8.55 6.58 -9.76
N THR A 168 7.89 5.50 -9.35
CA THR A 168 7.54 4.39 -10.25
C THR A 168 6.64 4.91 -11.37
N PHE A 169 5.61 5.69 -11.04
CA PHE A 169 4.75 6.30 -12.04
C PHE A 169 5.50 7.27 -12.97
N SER A 170 6.50 8.02 -12.47
CA SER A 170 7.33 8.89 -13.32
C SER A 170 8.08 8.10 -14.37
N VAL A 171 8.59 6.93 -14.00
CA VAL A 171 9.27 6.03 -14.94
C VAL A 171 8.28 5.40 -15.92
N LEU A 172 7.13 4.92 -15.46
CA LEU A 172 6.08 4.39 -16.35
C LEU A 172 5.60 5.45 -17.37
N LYS A 173 5.47 6.71 -16.94
CA LYS A 173 5.14 7.85 -17.82
C LYS A 173 6.28 8.23 -18.78
N PHE A 174 7.52 7.91 -18.44
CA PHE A 174 8.69 8.19 -19.29
C PHE A 174 8.90 7.10 -20.36
N ILE A 175 8.52 5.86 -20.06
CA ILE A 175 8.66 4.72 -20.98
C ILE A 175 7.51 4.63 -21.99
N ASN A 176 6.31 5.08 -21.61
CA ASN A 176 5.13 5.17 -22.46
C ASN A 176 5.12 6.47 -23.29
#